data_AF-W6L630-F1
#
_entry.id   AF-W6L630-F1
#
_cell.length_a   1.000
_cell.length_b   1.000
_cell.length_c   1.000
_cell.angle_alpha   90.00
_cell.angle_beta   90.00
_cell.angle_gamma   90.00
#
_symmetry.space_group_name_H-M   'P 1'
#
loop_
_entity.id
_entity.type
_entity.pdbx_description
1 polymer ?
#
loop_
_entity_poly.entity_id
_entity_poly.type
_entity_poly.pdbx_seq_one_letter_code
_entity_poly.pdbx_strand_id
1 'polypeptide(L)'
;MLKRHVYRANPAFSDAFFLDSGTITGGERRKKLIVLPSYRTSVISFVDKKILKKDLNNHFYVQHPELEVCGVKLTHLRKIKNELLVYALEDDSPLELSTLAHAYWYFERLVIQGMVSKANRKVLLAACTLLAIKFLETGDVSRKLQYFHNRWRLFHFVSGMLVGSEAEEDEDNIKVDWKQVERNEFPVYVGLDFTLLPDLGSNVITTHIERLLQQINVTFQEYYSKKFVSPGYLNKYNYYSNLYY
;
A
#
# COMPACT_ATOMS: atom_id res chain seq x y z
N MET A 1 -16.46 -17.48 20.67
CA MET A 1 -17.26 -16.85 19.59
C MET A 1 -17.45 -15.34 19.75
N LEU A 2 -17.43 -14.76 20.95
CA LEU A 2 -17.61 -13.32 21.18
C LEU A 2 -16.55 -12.39 20.55
N LYS A 3 -15.28 -12.79 20.45
CA LYS A 3 -14.21 -11.93 19.88
C LYS A 3 -14.41 -11.61 18.39
N ARG A 4 -15.10 -12.46 17.63
CA ARG A 4 -15.22 -12.33 16.17
C ARG A 4 -16.22 -11.25 15.76
N HIS A 5 -17.27 -11.03 16.55
CA HIS A 5 -18.24 -9.95 16.31
C HIS A 5 -17.68 -8.56 16.57
N VAL A 6 -16.63 -8.43 17.40
CA VAL A 6 -16.00 -7.14 17.72
C VAL A 6 -15.26 -6.56 16.50
N TYR A 7 -14.71 -7.40 15.62
CA TYR A 7 -13.98 -6.92 14.45
C TYR A 7 -14.90 -6.50 13.30
N ARG A 8 -16.10 -7.08 13.16
CA ARG A 8 -17.02 -6.74 12.06
C ARG A 8 -17.47 -5.29 12.05
N ALA A 9 -17.59 -4.67 13.22
CA ALA A 9 -18.05 -3.28 13.37
C ALA A 9 -16.91 -2.35 13.84
N ASN A 10 -15.68 -2.60 13.40
CA ASN A 10 -14.57 -1.72 13.72
C ASN A 10 -14.68 -0.43 12.88
N PRO A 11 -14.88 0.75 13.48
CA PRO A 11 -14.99 2.01 12.73
C PRO A 11 -13.73 2.33 11.91
N ALA A 12 -12.58 1.78 12.27
CA ALA A 12 -11.34 1.91 11.51
C ALA A 12 -11.44 1.35 10.08
N PHE A 13 -12.36 0.42 9.82
CA PHE A 13 -12.57 -0.14 8.47
C PHE A 13 -13.32 0.82 7.55
N SER A 14 -13.99 1.81 8.13
CA SER A 14 -14.72 2.87 7.43
C SER A 14 -13.87 4.13 7.19
N ASP A 15 -12.62 4.14 7.66
CA ASP A 15 -11.71 5.28 7.51
C ASP A 15 -10.45 4.87 6.73
N ALA A 16 -10.37 5.34 5.49
CA ALA A 16 -9.19 5.11 4.64
C ALA A 16 -7.92 5.82 5.13
N PHE A 17 -8.02 6.76 6.08
CA PHE A 17 -6.88 7.49 6.64
C PHE A 17 -6.40 6.91 7.98
N PHE A 18 -7.04 5.85 8.47
CA PHE A 18 -6.77 5.30 9.79
C PHE A 18 -5.30 4.93 10.01
N LEU A 19 -4.69 4.14 9.10
CA LEU A 19 -3.29 3.71 9.23
C LEU A 19 -2.28 4.73 8.70
N ASP A 20 -2.61 5.42 7.60
CA ASP A 20 -1.73 6.43 7.00
C ASP A 20 -2.54 7.67 6.67
N SER A 21 -2.57 8.59 7.62
CA SER A 21 -3.21 9.89 7.51
C SER A 21 -2.62 10.79 6.42
N GLY A 22 -1.46 10.44 5.84
CA GLY A 22 -0.78 11.24 4.83
C GLY A 22 -0.09 12.49 5.37
N THR A 23 -0.38 12.89 6.61
CA THR A 23 0.26 14.03 7.31
C THR A 23 1.65 13.70 7.83
N ILE A 24 1.93 12.41 8.06
CA ILE A 24 3.24 11.93 8.52
C ILE A 24 4.25 12.07 7.36
N THR A 25 4.86 13.24 7.29
CA THR A 25 5.85 13.63 6.29
C THR A 25 7.24 13.67 6.89
N GLY A 26 8.24 13.43 6.04
CA GLY A 26 9.62 13.43 6.47
C GLY A 26 10.07 14.84 6.86
N GLY A 27 10.62 15.01 8.06
CA GLY A 27 11.38 16.22 8.40
C GLY A 27 10.58 17.33 9.06
N GLU A 28 9.29 17.13 9.34
CA GLU A 28 8.46 18.13 10.03
C GLU A 28 9.01 18.54 11.40
N ARG A 29 9.54 17.57 12.18
CA ARG A 29 10.26 17.84 13.44
C ARG A 29 11.51 18.73 13.29
N ARG A 30 12.01 18.89 12.07
CA ARG A 30 13.22 19.66 11.73
C ARG A 30 12.89 20.95 10.98
N LYS A 31 11.60 21.21 10.73
CA LYS A 31 11.14 22.46 10.14
C LYS A 31 11.28 23.57 11.16
N LYS A 32 12.22 24.47 10.94
CA LYS A 32 12.41 25.68 11.74
C LYS A 32 11.76 26.86 11.04
N LEU A 33 10.86 27.54 11.74
CA LEU A 33 10.27 28.78 11.26
C LEU A 33 11.19 29.95 11.59
N ILE A 34 11.60 30.70 10.57
CA ILE A 34 12.35 31.94 10.70
C ILE A 34 11.37 33.09 10.43
N VAL A 35 11.13 33.91 11.45
CA VAL A 35 10.25 35.08 11.37
C VAL A 35 11.10 36.34 11.49
N LEU A 36 11.14 37.13 10.42
CA LEU A 36 11.73 38.45 10.34
C LEU A 36 10.61 39.49 10.13
N PRO A 37 10.81 40.78 10.46
CA PRO A 37 9.77 41.81 10.42
C PRO A 37 8.98 41.90 9.10
N SER A 38 9.62 41.60 7.97
CA SER A 38 8.99 41.62 6.64
C SER A 38 9.13 40.30 5.87
N TYR A 39 9.60 39.22 6.51
CA TYR A 39 9.89 37.96 5.83
C TYR A 39 9.66 36.77 6.73
N ARG A 40 8.81 35.84 6.30
CA ARG A 40 8.51 34.60 7.02
C ARG A 40 8.91 33.44 6.13
N THR A 41 9.91 32.67 6.56
CA THR A 41 10.40 31.51 5.83
C THR A 41 10.50 30.30 6.74
N SER A 42 10.46 29.10 6.17
CA SER A 42 10.72 27.87 6.91
C SER A 42 11.88 27.12 6.29
N VAL A 43 12.82 26.69 7.13
CA VAL A 43 13.99 25.91 6.71
C VAL A 43 13.87 24.51 7.30
N ILE A 44 13.99 23.48 6.48
CA ILE A 44 14.06 22.08 6.92
C ILE A 44 15.52 21.65 6.82
N SER A 45 16.12 21.26 7.94
CA SER A 45 17.50 20.77 7.93
C SER A 45 17.60 19.47 7.12
N PHE A 46 18.55 19.44 6.19
CA PHE A 46 18.89 18.22 5.46
C PHE A 46 19.42 17.16 6.42
N VAL A 47 18.91 15.93 6.27
CA VAL A 47 19.28 14.78 7.08
C VAL A 47 19.26 13.53 6.21
N ASP A 48 20.10 12.56 6.56
CA ASP A 48 20.17 11.29 5.88
C ASP A 48 18.82 10.59 5.79
N LYS A 49 18.57 9.99 4.61
CA LYS A 49 17.37 9.22 4.30
C LYS A 49 17.06 8.15 5.35
N LYS A 50 18.08 7.49 5.89
CA LYS A 50 17.95 6.47 6.95
C LYS A 50 17.30 7.02 8.21
N ILE A 51 17.75 8.19 8.66
CA ILE A 51 17.22 8.85 9.86
C ILE A 51 15.78 9.31 9.59
N LEU A 52 15.49 9.83 8.39
CA LEU A 52 14.12 10.24 8.06
C LEU A 52 13.14 9.07 8.04
N LYS A 53 13.52 7.94 7.45
CA LYS A 53 12.74 6.71 7.49
C LYS A 53 12.49 6.24 8.93
N LYS A 54 13.51 6.31 9.79
CA LYS A 54 13.38 5.95 11.21
C LYS A 54 12.37 6.85 11.92
N ASP A 55 12.43 8.16 11.70
CA ASP A 55 11.49 9.10 12.32
C ASP A 55 10.06 8.92 11.84
N LEU A 56 9.85 8.70 10.54
CA LEU A 56 8.55 8.39 9.97
C LEU A 56 7.93 7.16 10.65
N ASN A 57 8.72 6.09 10.78
CA ASN A 57 8.26 4.86 11.41
C ASN A 57 8.02 5.03 12.92
N ASN A 58 8.86 5.80 13.61
CA ASN A 58 8.64 6.11 15.02
C ASN A 58 7.35 6.91 15.23
N HIS A 59 7.05 7.89 14.37
CA HIS A 59 5.79 8.64 14.45
C HIS A 59 4.58 7.73 14.22
N PHE A 60 4.71 6.79 13.28
CA PHE A 60 3.69 5.77 13.04
C PHE A 60 3.43 4.88 14.26
N TYR A 61 4.49 4.41 14.94
CA TYR A 61 4.32 3.60 16.16
C TYR A 61 3.78 4.38 17.35
N VAL A 62 3.98 5.70 17.41
CA VAL A 62 3.30 6.55 18.42
C VAL A 62 1.79 6.56 18.20
N GLN A 63 1.33 6.51 16.94
CA GLN A 63 -0.09 6.44 16.60
C GLN A 63 -0.67 5.03 16.71
N HIS A 64 0.14 4.01 16.38
CA HIS A 64 -0.23 2.59 16.38
C HIS A 64 0.80 1.73 17.13
N PRO A 65 0.84 1.78 18.47
CA PRO A 65 1.80 1.00 19.26
C PRO A 65 1.68 -0.51 19.04
N GLU A 66 0.48 -1.01 18.76
CA GLU A 66 0.19 -2.41 18.47
C GLU A 66 0.93 -2.95 17.24
N LEU A 67 1.22 -2.09 16.26
CA LEU A 67 1.87 -2.49 15.01
C LEU A 67 3.40 -2.59 15.14
N GLU A 68 3.98 -2.00 16.18
CA GLU A 68 5.40 -2.13 16.50
C GLU A 68 5.75 -3.59 16.82
N VAL A 69 4.89 -4.27 17.58
CA VAL A 69 5.04 -5.70 17.92
C VAL A 69 4.97 -6.58 16.68
N CYS A 70 4.12 -6.24 15.71
CA CYS A 70 3.99 -6.95 14.44
C CYS A 70 5.14 -6.66 13.45
N GLY A 71 5.98 -5.64 13.72
CA GLY A 71 7.07 -5.23 12.85
C GLY A 71 6.61 -4.61 11.52
N VAL A 72 5.39 -4.09 11.47
CA VAL A 72 4.83 -3.42 10.28
C VAL A 72 5.16 -1.94 10.35
N LYS A 73 6.03 -1.46 9.46
CA LYS A 73 6.47 -0.06 9.35
C LYS A 73 5.55 0.72 8.39
N LEU A 74 5.37 2.03 8.60
CA LEU A 74 4.68 2.91 7.64
C LEU A 74 5.31 2.86 6.25
N THR A 75 6.64 2.79 6.20
CA THR A 75 7.37 2.64 4.94
C THR A 75 6.99 1.35 4.19
N HIS A 76 6.63 0.27 4.89
CA HIS A 76 6.13 -0.95 4.25
C HIS A 76 4.73 -0.74 3.66
N LEU A 77 3.82 -0.06 4.38
CA LEU A 77 2.46 0.21 3.91
C LEU A 77 2.45 1.07 2.65
N ARG A 78 3.24 2.16 2.65
CA ARG A 78 3.38 3.06 1.49
C ARG A 78 4.02 2.37 0.29
N LYS A 79 5.01 1.51 0.56
CA LYS A 79 5.64 0.66 -0.48
C LYS A 79 4.63 -0.28 -1.13
N ILE A 80 3.85 -1.00 -0.33
CA ILE A 80 2.79 -1.90 -0.82
C ILE A 80 1.75 -1.14 -1.65
N LYS A 81 1.33 0.04 -1.20
CA LYS A 81 0.41 0.91 -1.94
C LYS A 81 0.96 1.29 -3.31
N ASN A 82 2.25 1.68 -3.38
CA ASN A 82 2.94 1.94 -4.64
C ASN A 82 3.02 0.70 -5.54
N GLU A 83 3.33 -0.48 -4.97
CA GLU A 83 3.41 -1.74 -5.72
C GLU A 83 2.08 -2.07 -6.42
N LEU A 84 0.96 -1.89 -5.71
CA LEU A 84 -0.37 -2.05 -6.29
C LEU A 84 -0.62 -1.05 -7.43
N LEU A 85 -0.27 0.22 -7.24
CA LEU A 85 -0.43 1.23 -8.28
C LEU A 85 0.33 0.88 -9.57
N VAL A 86 1.55 0.37 -9.44
CA VAL A 86 2.36 -0.08 -10.58
C VAL A 86 1.65 -1.21 -11.34
N TYR A 87 0.97 -2.13 -10.65
CA TYR A 87 0.19 -3.19 -11.33
C TYR A 87 -1.01 -2.63 -12.11
N ALA A 88 -1.59 -1.51 -11.69
CA ALA A 88 -2.71 -0.87 -12.39
C ALA A 88 -2.27 -0.10 -13.64
N LEU A 89 -1.08 0.52 -13.59
CA LEU A 89 -0.65 1.53 -14.54
C LEU A 89 0.38 1.04 -15.55
N GLU A 90 0.83 -0.21 -15.42
CA GLU A 90 1.66 -0.84 -16.43
C GLU A 90 0.92 -0.93 -17.77
N ASP A 91 1.67 -0.76 -18.86
CA ASP A 91 1.18 -0.87 -20.22
C ASP A 91 0.41 -2.20 -20.41
N ASP A 92 -0.78 -2.11 -21.00
CA ASP A 92 -1.68 -3.24 -21.24
C ASP A 92 -2.17 -4.00 -19.99
N SER A 93 -2.08 -3.40 -18.79
CA SER A 93 -2.65 -4.01 -17.59
C SER A 93 -4.16 -4.22 -17.75
N PRO A 94 -4.68 -5.45 -17.58
CA PRO A 94 -6.11 -5.72 -17.63
C PRO A 94 -6.79 -5.51 -16.26
N LEU A 95 -6.07 -5.02 -15.24
CA LEU A 95 -6.58 -4.85 -13.88
C LEU A 95 -7.15 -3.44 -13.68
N GLU A 96 -8.31 -3.36 -13.03
CA GLU A 96 -8.91 -2.08 -12.67
C GLU A 96 -8.30 -1.50 -11.38
N LEU A 97 -8.18 -0.17 -11.34
CA LEU A 97 -7.71 0.53 -10.14
C LEU A 97 -8.65 0.33 -8.95
N SER A 98 -9.95 0.17 -9.20
CA SER A 98 -10.98 -0.14 -8.20
C SER A 98 -10.67 -1.46 -7.47
N THR A 99 -10.27 -2.50 -8.21
CA THR A 99 -9.88 -3.81 -7.67
C THR A 99 -8.67 -3.71 -6.76
N LEU A 100 -7.68 -2.91 -7.16
CA LEU A 100 -6.46 -2.72 -6.37
C LEU A 100 -6.72 -1.87 -5.13
N ALA A 101 -7.63 -0.90 -5.19
CA ALA A 101 -8.10 -0.16 -4.02
C ALA A 101 -8.79 -1.09 -3.00
N HIS A 102 -9.63 -2.03 -3.44
CA HIS A 102 -10.21 -3.06 -2.56
C HIS A 102 -9.15 -3.99 -1.99
N ALA A 103 -8.18 -4.42 -2.80
CA ALA A 103 -7.08 -5.27 -2.32
C ALA A 103 -6.27 -4.58 -1.22
N TYR A 104 -6.02 -3.27 -1.36
CA TYR A 104 -5.35 -2.49 -0.33
C TYR A 104 -6.21 -2.34 0.93
N TRP A 105 -7.51 -2.07 0.77
CA TRP A 105 -8.45 -2.02 1.89
C TRP A 105 -8.50 -3.36 2.65
N TYR A 106 -8.56 -4.50 1.96
CA TYR A 106 -8.48 -5.82 2.60
C TYR A 106 -7.18 -5.97 3.39
N PHE A 107 -6.06 -5.57 2.80
CA PHE A 107 -4.75 -5.66 3.43
C PHE A 107 -4.68 -4.81 4.70
N GLU A 108 -5.14 -3.56 4.67
CA GLU A 108 -5.16 -2.68 5.85
C GLU A 108 -6.02 -3.26 6.98
N ARG A 109 -7.14 -3.90 6.66
CA ARG A 109 -7.98 -4.58 7.67
C ARG A 109 -7.24 -5.72 8.36
N LEU A 110 -6.47 -6.52 7.63
CA LEU A 110 -5.62 -7.56 8.21
C LEU A 110 -4.48 -6.96 9.07
N VAL A 111 -3.95 -5.80 8.69
CA VAL A 111 -2.93 -5.07 9.48
C VAL A 111 -3.54 -4.62 10.81
N ILE A 112 -4.72 -4.00 10.80
CA ILE A 112 -5.43 -3.53 12.01
C ILE A 112 -5.76 -4.71 12.94
N GLN A 113 -6.06 -5.88 12.38
CA GLN A 113 -6.29 -7.11 13.16
C GLN A 113 -5.00 -7.76 13.69
N GLY A 114 -3.81 -7.25 13.33
CA GLY A 114 -2.52 -7.81 13.74
C GLY A 114 -2.14 -9.12 13.04
N MET A 115 -2.79 -9.47 11.93
CA MET A 115 -2.51 -10.70 11.16
C MET A 115 -1.28 -10.56 10.24
N VAL A 116 -0.88 -9.32 9.95
CA VAL A 116 0.25 -8.99 9.08
C VAL A 116 1.52 -8.79 9.91
N SER A 117 2.61 -9.37 9.45
CA SER A 117 3.96 -9.25 10.01
C SER A 117 4.98 -8.94 8.92
N LYS A 118 6.22 -8.60 9.33
CA LYS A 118 7.34 -8.39 8.40
C LYS A 118 7.46 -9.54 7.40
N ALA A 119 7.39 -10.80 7.84
CA ALA A 119 7.64 -11.96 6.99
C ALA A 119 6.50 -12.30 6.01
N ASN A 120 5.24 -12.12 6.43
CA ASN A 120 4.08 -12.58 5.64
C ASN A 120 3.42 -11.47 4.79
N ARG A 121 3.77 -10.19 4.98
CA ARG A 121 3.09 -9.04 4.35
C ARG A 121 2.89 -9.16 2.84
N LYS A 122 3.91 -9.65 2.11
CA LYS A 122 3.82 -9.82 0.66
C LYS A 122 2.88 -10.97 0.27
N VAL A 123 2.94 -12.08 0.99
CA VAL A 123 2.05 -13.24 0.76
C VAL A 123 0.59 -12.84 1.01
N LEU A 124 0.32 -12.12 2.09
CA LEU A 124 -1.03 -11.66 2.44
C LEU A 124 -1.53 -10.60 1.46
N LEU A 125 -0.66 -9.70 0.99
CA LEU A 125 -1.00 -8.75 -0.07
C LEU A 125 -1.43 -9.48 -1.35
N ALA A 126 -0.65 -10.46 -1.80
CA ALA A 126 -0.99 -11.25 -2.99
C ALA A 126 -2.28 -12.05 -2.82
N ALA A 127 -2.57 -12.56 -1.62
CA ALA A 127 -3.83 -13.22 -1.34
C ALA A 127 -5.01 -12.23 -1.36
N CYS A 128 -4.83 -11.02 -0.83
CA CYS A 128 -5.84 -9.95 -0.87
C CYS A 128 -6.15 -9.52 -2.32
N THR A 129 -5.13 -9.35 -3.16
CA THR A 129 -5.32 -9.02 -4.58
C THR A 129 -5.98 -10.15 -5.35
N LEU A 130 -5.63 -11.42 -5.09
CA LEU A 130 -6.31 -12.57 -5.69
C LEU A 130 -7.80 -12.59 -5.35
N LEU A 131 -8.15 -12.36 -4.09
CA LEU A 131 -9.56 -12.28 -3.66
C LEU A 131 -10.27 -11.11 -4.33
N ALA A 132 -9.64 -9.94 -4.41
CA ALA A 132 -10.21 -8.78 -5.08
C ALA A 132 -10.48 -9.06 -6.57
N ILE A 133 -9.51 -9.65 -7.29
CA ILE A 133 -9.68 -10.01 -8.70
C ILE A 133 -10.82 -11.02 -8.87
N LYS A 134 -10.85 -12.07 -8.05
CA LYS A 134 -11.91 -13.11 -8.14
C LYS A 134 -13.31 -12.57 -7.85
N PHE A 135 -13.43 -11.54 -7.03
CA PHE A 135 -14.72 -11.04 -6.56
C PHE A 135 -15.24 -9.85 -7.39
N LEU A 136 -14.36 -8.96 -7.85
CA LEU A 136 -14.74 -7.67 -8.44
C LEU A 136 -14.57 -7.62 -9.96
N GLU A 137 -13.54 -8.28 -10.49
CA GLU A 137 -13.23 -8.19 -11.91
C GLU A 137 -14.24 -8.96 -12.76
N THR A 138 -14.60 -8.39 -13.90
CA THR A 138 -15.47 -9.02 -14.89
C THR A 138 -14.71 -9.39 -16.16
N GLY A 139 -15.33 -10.17 -17.04
CA GLY A 139 -14.73 -10.64 -18.30
C GLY A 139 -13.83 -11.87 -18.11
N ASP A 140 -12.67 -11.90 -18.75
CA ASP A 140 -11.71 -13.00 -18.66
C ASP A 140 -10.88 -12.91 -17.36
N VAL A 141 -11.48 -13.32 -16.25
CA VAL A 141 -10.84 -13.36 -14.92
C VAL A 141 -9.62 -14.26 -14.93
N SER A 142 -9.61 -15.34 -15.71
CA SER A 142 -8.48 -16.26 -15.84
C SER A 142 -7.26 -15.55 -16.43
N ARG A 143 -7.43 -14.75 -17.48
CA ARG A 143 -6.37 -13.91 -18.05
C ARG A 143 -5.85 -12.89 -17.03
N LYS A 144 -6.74 -12.24 -16.27
CA LYS A 144 -6.36 -11.24 -15.24
C LYS A 144 -5.55 -11.89 -14.10
N LEU A 145 -5.97 -13.05 -13.64
CA LEU A 145 -5.24 -13.85 -12.65
C LEU A 145 -3.87 -14.28 -13.17
N GLN A 146 -3.79 -14.74 -14.42
CA GLN A 146 -2.52 -15.12 -15.04
C GLN A 146 -1.58 -13.91 -15.19
N TYR A 147 -2.11 -12.75 -15.60
CA TYR A 147 -1.37 -11.51 -15.66
C TYR A 147 -0.79 -11.15 -14.28
N PHE A 148 -1.63 -11.13 -13.24
CA PHE A 148 -1.19 -10.81 -11.88
C PHE A 148 -0.12 -11.79 -11.38
N HIS A 149 -0.32 -13.11 -11.56
CA HIS A 149 0.65 -14.13 -11.17
C HIS A 149 2.01 -13.93 -11.85
N ASN A 150 2.02 -13.75 -13.18
CA ASN A 150 3.26 -13.52 -13.92
C ASN A 150 3.95 -12.23 -13.48
N ARG A 151 3.16 -11.17 -13.27
CA ARG A 151 3.67 -9.86 -12.90
C ARG A 151 4.26 -9.84 -11.50
N TRP A 152 3.59 -10.46 -10.54
CA TRP A 152 4.06 -10.64 -9.17
C TRP A 152 5.41 -11.36 -9.13
N ARG A 153 5.51 -12.47 -9.88
CA ARG A 153 6.75 -13.25 -9.99
C ARG A 153 7.90 -12.43 -10.57
N LEU A 154 7.66 -11.69 -11.66
CA LEU A 154 8.68 -10.87 -12.31
C LEU A 154 9.12 -9.69 -11.43
N PHE A 155 8.16 -8.99 -10.81
CA PHE A 155 8.45 -7.85 -9.94
C PHE A 155 9.36 -8.23 -8.79
N HIS A 156 9.06 -9.33 -8.10
CA HIS A 156 9.86 -9.77 -6.96
C HIS A 156 11.15 -10.51 -7.36
N PHE A 157 11.22 -11.10 -8.55
CA PHE A 157 12.48 -11.62 -9.11
C PHE A 157 13.46 -10.48 -9.46
N VAL A 158 13.00 -9.47 -10.21
CA VAL A 158 13.81 -8.33 -10.64
C VAL A 158 14.23 -7.48 -9.44
N SER A 159 13.32 -7.23 -8.49
CA SER A 159 13.66 -6.55 -7.24
C SER A 159 14.74 -7.30 -6.46
N GLY A 160 14.80 -8.63 -6.52
CA GLY A 160 15.86 -9.41 -5.88
C GLY A 160 17.22 -9.32 -6.60
N MET A 161 17.24 -8.99 -7.89
CA MET A 161 18.46 -8.90 -8.72
C MET A 161 19.06 -7.49 -8.74
N LEU A 162 18.23 -6.44 -8.77
CA LEU A 162 18.69 -5.04 -8.81
C LEU A 162 19.17 -4.52 -7.44
N VAL A 163 18.86 -5.21 -6.35
CA VAL A 163 19.19 -4.86 -4.97
C VAL A 163 20.66 -5.16 -4.61
N GLY A 164 21.44 -5.74 -5.53
CA GLY A 164 22.80 -6.26 -5.31
C GLY A 164 23.94 -5.26 -5.06
N SER A 165 23.69 -3.96 -4.86
CA SER A 165 24.80 -2.99 -4.73
C SER A 165 24.67 -1.94 -3.62
N GLU A 166 23.48 -1.52 -3.20
CA GLU A 166 23.31 -0.41 -2.21
C GLU A 166 22.05 -0.52 -1.35
N ALA A 167 21.44 -1.70 -1.23
CA ALA A 167 20.20 -1.84 -0.48
C ALA A 167 20.45 -1.93 1.04
N GLU A 168 19.81 -1.02 1.76
CA GLU A 168 19.74 -0.99 3.22
C GLU A 168 19.31 -2.35 3.81
N GLU A 169 19.99 -2.78 4.87
CA GLU A 169 19.87 -4.08 5.60
C GLU A 169 18.45 -4.49 6.06
N ASP A 170 17.43 -3.66 5.80
CA ASP A 170 16.05 -3.85 6.23
C ASP A 170 15.15 -4.51 5.16
N GLU A 171 15.61 -4.59 3.90
CA GLU A 171 14.88 -5.26 2.81
C GLU A 171 15.17 -6.75 2.78
N ASP A 172 14.60 -7.48 3.74
CA ASP A 172 14.56 -8.95 3.64
C ASP A 172 13.94 -9.31 2.30
N ASN A 173 14.69 -10.05 1.50
CA ASN A 173 14.32 -10.54 0.19
C ASN A 173 13.25 -11.64 0.38
N ILE A 174 12.05 -11.25 0.82
CA ILE A 174 10.94 -12.15 1.09
C ILE A 174 10.55 -12.79 -0.23
N LYS A 175 11.01 -14.02 -0.42
CA LYS A 175 10.66 -14.87 -1.56
C LYS A 175 9.25 -15.40 -1.32
N VAL A 176 8.32 -14.96 -2.15
CA VAL A 176 6.93 -15.41 -2.10
C VAL A 176 6.78 -16.62 -3.01
N ASP A 177 6.44 -17.77 -2.43
CA ASP A 177 6.00 -18.94 -3.20
C ASP A 177 4.51 -18.80 -3.52
N TRP A 178 4.14 -18.99 -4.78
CA TRP A 178 2.75 -18.86 -5.22
C TRP A 178 1.83 -19.87 -4.55
N LYS A 179 2.33 -21.10 -4.29
CA LYS A 179 1.58 -22.11 -3.53
C LYS A 179 1.25 -21.63 -2.12
N GLN A 180 2.11 -20.80 -1.53
CA GLN A 180 1.84 -20.20 -0.22
C GLN A 180 0.74 -19.14 -0.33
N VAL A 181 0.68 -18.38 -1.42
CA VAL A 181 -0.39 -17.40 -1.67
C VAL A 181 -1.74 -18.11 -1.78
N GLU A 182 -1.84 -19.16 -2.60
CA GLU A 182 -3.07 -19.94 -2.78
C GLU A 182 -3.55 -20.57 -1.46
N ARG A 183 -2.63 -21.08 -0.65
CA ARG A 183 -2.96 -21.61 0.69
C ARG A 183 -3.48 -20.54 1.65
N ASN A 184 -3.02 -19.29 1.51
CA ASN A 184 -3.43 -18.18 2.36
C ASN A 184 -4.69 -17.47 1.86
N GLU A 185 -5.20 -17.78 0.67
CA GLU A 185 -6.43 -17.18 0.14
C GLU A 185 -7.62 -17.37 1.09
N PHE A 186 -7.90 -18.62 1.48
CA PHE A 186 -9.01 -18.91 2.39
C PHE A 186 -8.79 -18.35 3.81
N PRO A 187 -7.61 -18.51 4.45
CA PRO A 187 -7.29 -17.85 5.72
C PRO A 187 -7.47 -16.33 5.69
N VAL A 188 -7.08 -15.66 4.60
CA VAL A 188 -7.32 -14.22 4.43
C VAL A 188 -8.80 -13.93 4.38
N TYR A 189 -9.57 -14.69 3.59
CA TYR A 189 -11.02 -14.48 3.49
C TYR A 189 -11.73 -14.67 4.84
N VAL A 190 -11.26 -15.65 5.64
CA VAL A 190 -11.68 -15.89 7.02
C VAL A 190 -11.30 -14.73 7.95
N GLY A 191 -10.10 -14.16 7.80
CA GLY A 191 -9.62 -13.00 8.57
C GLY A 191 -10.40 -11.72 8.26
N LEU A 192 -10.81 -11.55 6.99
CA LEU A 192 -11.75 -10.52 6.57
C LEU A 192 -13.19 -10.78 7.04
N ASP A 193 -13.43 -11.82 7.87
CA ASP A 193 -14.75 -12.24 8.34
C ASP A 193 -15.79 -12.42 7.23
N PHE A 194 -15.31 -12.81 6.04
CA PHE A 194 -16.08 -12.96 4.80
C PHE A 194 -16.69 -11.65 4.26
N THR A 195 -16.23 -10.49 4.72
CA THR A 195 -16.70 -9.17 4.29
C THR A 195 -15.75 -8.57 3.25
N LEU A 196 -16.15 -8.62 1.99
CA LEU A 196 -15.38 -8.10 0.84
C LEU A 196 -15.93 -6.78 0.30
N LEU A 197 -17.12 -6.37 0.73
CA LEU A 197 -17.70 -5.09 0.35
C LEU A 197 -17.72 -4.16 1.57
N PRO A 198 -17.47 -2.86 1.37
CA PRO A 198 -17.67 -1.87 2.41
C PRO A 198 -19.18 -1.71 2.69
N ASP A 199 -19.51 -1.12 3.85
CA ASP A 199 -20.89 -0.84 4.22
C ASP A 199 -21.58 0.11 3.22
N LEU A 200 -22.90 -0.04 3.06
CA LEU A 200 -23.71 0.82 2.20
C LEU A 200 -23.57 2.29 2.60
N GLY A 201 -23.15 3.14 1.66
CA GLY A 201 -22.90 4.58 1.88
C GLY A 201 -21.48 4.93 2.33
N SER A 202 -20.60 3.94 2.47
CA SER A 202 -19.18 4.17 2.74
C SER A 202 -18.42 4.60 1.49
N ASN A 203 -17.64 5.68 1.62
CA ASN A 203 -16.78 6.21 0.56
C ASN A 203 -15.32 5.70 0.70
N VAL A 204 -15.08 4.65 1.49
CA VAL A 204 -13.71 4.16 1.76
C VAL A 204 -12.96 3.80 0.49
N ILE A 205 -13.60 3.03 -0.39
CA ILE A 205 -12.95 2.60 -1.62
C ILE A 205 -12.68 3.79 -2.54
N THR A 206 -13.62 4.72 -2.69
CA THR A 206 -13.41 5.92 -3.49
C THR A 206 -12.25 6.75 -2.95
N THR A 207 -12.15 6.90 -1.62
CA THR A 207 -11.01 7.58 -0.99
C THR A 207 -9.69 6.83 -1.19
N HIS A 208 -9.67 5.49 -1.21
CA HIS A 208 -8.46 4.74 -1.56
C HIS A 208 -8.04 4.93 -3.02
N ILE A 209 -9.01 4.98 -3.95
CA ILE A 209 -8.74 5.29 -5.36
C ILE A 209 -8.11 6.68 -5.47
N GLU A 210 -8.70 7.70 -4.82
CA GLU A 210 -8.14 9.05 -4.80
C GLU A 210 -6.72 9.08 -4.21
N ARG A 211 -6.47 8.37 -3.10
CA ARG A 211 -5.14 8.28 -2.48
C ARG A 211 -4.12 7.60 -3.38
N LEU A 212 -4.52 6.61 -4.18
CA LEU A 212 -3.67 5.98 -5.19
C LEU A 212 -3.34 6.97 -6.32
N LEU A 213 -4.35 7.67 -6.85
CA LEU A 213 -4.17 8.65 -7.92
C LEU A 213 -3.36 9.88 -7.47
N GLN A 214 -3.44 10.28 -6.19
CA GLN A 214 -2.61 11.34 -5.62
C GLN A 214 -1.11 11.04 -5.73
N GLN A 215 -0.69 9.77 -5.73
CA GLN A 215 0.73 9.40 -5.87
C GLN A 215 1.30 9.77 -7.24
N ILE A 216 0.43 9.91 -8.25
CA ILE A 216 0.80 10.28 -9.62
C ILE A 216 0.33 11.69 -9.99
N ASN A 217 -0.23 12.44 -9.02
CA ASN A 217 -0.82 13.76 -9.20
C ASN A 217 -1.94 13.81 -10.25
N VAL A 218 -2.74 12.75 -10.35
CA VAL A 218 -3.85 12.64 -11.31
C VAL A 218 -5.18 12.71 -10.57
N THR A 219 -6.20 13.30 -11.20
CA THR A 219 -7.56 13.33 -10.65
C THR A 219 -8.39 12.14 -11.13
N PHE A 220 -9.45 11.80 -10.40
CA PHE A 220 -10.39 10.75 -10.82
C PHE A 220 -10.94 10.99 -12.24
N GLN A 221 -11.30 12.24 -12.55
CA GLN A 221 -11.83 12.60 -13.86
C GLN A 221 -10.80 12.43 -14.98
N GLU A 222 -9.55 12.76 -14.71
CA GLU A 222 -8.46 12.62 -15.68
C GLU A 222 -8.11 11.16 -15.93
N TYR A 223 -8.07 10.33 -14.88
CA TYR A 223 -7.77 8.90 -14.98
C TYR A 223 -8.77 8.15 -15.87
N TYR A 224 -10.08 8.42 -15.70
CA TYR A 224 -11.13 7.80 -16.54
C TYR A 224 -11.36 8.54 -17.87
N SER A 225 -10.57 9.56 -18.18
CA SER A 225 -10.66 10.25 -19.46
C SER A 225 -9.98 9.45 -20.57
N LYS A 226 -10.44 9.61 -21.82
CA LYS A 226 -9.80 9.02 -22.99
C LYS A 226 -8.37 9.54 -23.28
N LYS A 227 -7.93 10.56 -22.52
CA LYS A 227 -6.63 11.22 -22.68
C LYS A 227 -5.62 10.74 -21.65
N PHE A 228 -6.01 9.86 -20.73
CA PHE A 228 -5.09 9.37 -19.71
C PHE A 228 -3.93 8.62 -20.37
N VAL A 229 -2.72 9.00 -19.97
CA VAL A 229 -1.48 8.32 -20.33
C VAL A 229 -0.78 7.98 -19.02
N SER A 230 -0.45 6.71 -18.83
CA SER A 230 0.29 6.28 -17.65
C SER A 230 1.63 7.02 -17.57
N PRO A 231 2.03 7.52 -16.39
CA PRO A 231 3.32 8.18 -16.26
C PRO A 231 4.46 7.18 -16.55
N GLY A 232 5.22 7.42 -17.62
CA GLY A 232 6.24 6.46 -18.10
C GLY A 232 7.38 6.15 -17.12
N TYR A 233 7.50 6.90 -16.02
CA TYR A 233 8.43 6.60 -14.95
C TYR A 233 7.99 5.43 -14.04
N LEU A 234 6.70 5.10 -14.01
CA LEU A 234 6.15 3.98 -13.22
C LEU A 234 6.47 2.60 -13.83
N ASN A 235 6.79 2.56 -15.13
CA ASN A 235 7.17 1.33 -15.84
C ASN A 235 8.58 0.82 -15.46
N LYS A 236 9.35 1.58 -14.67
CA LYS A 236 10.66 1.14 -14.18
C LYS A 236 10.51 0.55 -12.78
N TYR A 237 11.00 -0.67 -12.60
CA TYR A 237 11.03 -1.51 -11.39
C TYR A 237 11.69 -0.89 -10.14
N ASN A 238 11.86 0.43 -10.09
CA ASN A 238 12.53 1.16 -9.02
C ASN A 238 11.89 2.54 -8.81
N TYR A 239 10.88 2.58 -7.95
CA TYR A 239 10.45 3.82 -7.30
C TYR A 239 10.37 3.60 -5.79
N TYR A 240 11.53 3.29 -5.18
CA TYR A 240 11.67 3.20 -3.72
C TYR A 240 12.24 4.47 -3.07
N SER A 241 12.54 5.52 -3.83
CA SER A 241 13.40 6.60 -3.31
C SER A 241 12.82 8.01 -3.26
N ASN A 242 11.77 8.37 -4.03
CA ASN A 242 11.43 9.79 -4.22
C ASN A 242 9.97 10.21 -3.98
N LEU A 243 9.04 9.31 -3.65
CA LEU A 243 7.61 9.68 -3.50
C LEU A 243 7.17 10.04 -2.07
N TYR A 244 8.08 10.02 -1.08
CA TYR A 244 7.72 10.21 0.33
C TYR A 244 8.74 10.99 1.16
N TYR A 245 9.49 11.88 0.51
CA TYR A 245 10.25 12.94 1.17
C TYR A 245 9.53 14.26 0.95
#